data_AF-A0A660MT93-F1
#
_entry.id   AF-A0A660MT93-F1
#
_cell.length_a   1.000
_cell.length_b   1.000
_cell.length_c   1.000
_cell.angle_alpha   90.00
_cell.angle_beta   90.00
_cell.angle_gamma   90.00
#
_symmetry.space_group_name_H-M   'P 1'
#
loop_
_entity.id
_entity.type
_entity.pdbx_description
1 polymer ?
#
loop_
_entity_poly.entity_id
_entity_poly.type
_entity_poly.pdbx_seq_one_letter_code
_entity_poly.pdbx_strand_id
1 'polypeptide(L)'
;MKNYKKAFTIIEVMISILIISSCLIVGFQLYSMALVSKVKIVEQTNLEKNIFYFSEKLFTLIKKGGTLDYEEYFNRKIIGTEIESGHFSKNTGFGNFGYEGVVGTSNFGKGFYYCLSGDGEDNKLKPTGCWEKLNIDSNIVKEGKKDRNYFGSPQRYGQYSFQFIDYNSNHDDDSGDENGDGKIIRDDDDEHKGAGPEVFDAGSDVKELYLLSGDKKKRTLIRWKYFQDEFITDSSKKCSDNPDDKQYCRGTIEFLELEGKDWGLDHNSAVNDDFQNDGVVDTWIISKEFTGGEEIIAGGEQDGGKYRKELFSDDINISDFKISAYPNIDNTKTWNVDLKEQKSYLVSPYVTISMQLKPSWKLKAKIQGNIKDVNFNSTINLTDIFSN
;
A
#
# COMPACT_ATOMS: atom_id res chain seq x y z
N MET A 1 -68.95 -50.08 44.48
CA MET A 1 -67.56 -49.56 44.36
C MET A 1 -67.51 -48.20 45.02
N LYS A 2 -66.85 -48.09 46.19
CA LYS A 2 -66.63 -46.79 46.85
C LYS A 2 -65.36 -46.16 46.28
N ASN A 3 -65.49 -45.04 45.56
CA ASN A 3 -64.36 -44.21 45.17
C ASN A 3 -63.80 -43.54 46.43
N TYR A 4 -62.75 -44.11 47.01
CA TYR A 4 -61.95 -43.41 48.01
C TYR A 4 -61.25 -42.24 47.32
N LYS A 5 -61.72 -41.01 47.56
CA LYS A 5 -60.92 -39.81 47.28
C LYS A 5 -59.71 -39.87 48.20
N LYS A 6 -58.55 -40.29 47.68
CA LYS A 6 -57.27 -40.19 48.38
C LYS A 6 -56.98 -38.70 48.61
N ALA A 7 -57.04 -38.26 49.86
CA ALA A 7 -56.55 -36.95 50.23
C ALA A 7 -55.01 -36.97 50.17
N PHE A 8 -54.43 -36.07 49.39
CA PHE A 8 -52.97 -35.91 49.29
C PHE A 8 -52.42 -35.47 50.64
N THR A 9 -51.32 -36.09 51.07
CA THR A 9 -50.61 -35.64 52.27
C THR A 9 -49.83 -34.35 51.95
N ILE A 10 -49.67 -33.47 52.94
CA ILE A 10 -48.88 -32.22 52.77
C ILE A 10 -47.47 -32.53 52.25
N ILE A 11 -46.87 -33.65 52.69
CA ILE A 11 -45.55 -34.12 52.24
C ILE A 11 -45.54 -34.44 50.74
N GLU A 12 -46.54 -35.16 50.22
CA GLU A 12 -46.64 -35.44 48.77
C GLU A 12 -46.79 -34.15 47.95
N VAL A 13 -47.52 -33.16 48.45
CA VAL A 13 -47.66 -31.85 47.79
C VAL A 13 -46.32 -31.10 47.80
N MET A 14 -45.59 -31.10 48.92
CA MET A 14 -44.26 -30.48 49.01
C MET A 14 -43.24 -31.13 48.07
N ILE A 15 -43.20 -32.46 48.01
CA ILE A 15 -42.31 -33.21 47.09
C ILE A 15 -42.66 -32.91 45.64
N SER A 16 -43.96 -32.85 45.30
CA SER A 16 -44.42 -32.54 43.95
C SER A 16 -44.01 -31.13 43.50
N ILE A 17 -44.17 -30.12 44.38
CA ILE A 17 -43.71 -28.76 44.11
C ILE A 17 -42.18 -28.73 43.91
N LEU A 18 -41.43 -29.45 44.75
CA LEU A 18 -39.97 -29.48 44.66
C LEU A 18 -39.46 -30.13 43.36
N ILE A 19 -40.11 -31.20 42.90
CA ILE A 19 -39.80 -31.84 41.61
C ILE A 19 -40.13 -30.90 40.45
N ILE A 20 -41.29 -30.24 40.47
CA ILE A 20 -41.71 -29.30 39.42
C ILE A 20 -40.76 -28.10 39.36
N SER A 21 -40.44 -27.49 40.50
CA SER A 21 -39.49 -26.37 40.58
C SER A 21 -38.10 -26.78 40.09
N SER A 22 -37.61 -27.97 40.45
CA SER A 22 -36.32 -28.48 39.96
C SER A 22 -36.33 -28.68 38.45
N CYS A 23 -37.40 -29.26 37.89
CA CYS A 23 -37.55 -29.43 36.44
C CYS A 23 -37.60 -28.08 35.70
N LEU A 24 -38.29 -27.08 36.26
CA LEU A 24 -38.33 -25.74 35.70
C LEU A 24 -36.95 -25.07 35.72
N ILE A 25 -36.21 -25.15 36.82
CA ILE A 25 -34.85 -24.60 36.93
C ILE A 25 -33.93 -25.22 35.87
N VAL A 26 -33.92 -26.56 35.76
CA VAL A 26 -33.11 -27.27 34.76
C VAL A 26 -33.53 -26.88 33.34
N GLY A 27 -34.84 -26.79 33.08
CA GLY A 27 -35.37 -26.35 31.79
C GLY A 27 -34.94 -24.93 31.41
N PHE A 28 -35.01 -23.98 32.34
CA PHE A 28 -34.55 -22.60 32.13
C PHE A 28 -33.02 -22.53 31.91
N GLN A 29 -32.25 -23.33 32.64
CA GLN A 29 -30.79 -23.41 32.44
C GLN A 29 -30.44 -23.94 31.05
N LEU A 30 -31.06 -25.03 30.62
CA LEU A 30 -30.83 -25.61 29.28
C LEU A 30 -31.24 -24.63 28.18
N TYR A 31 -32.37 -23.94 28.33
CA TYR A 31 -32.83 -22.93 27.38
C TYR A 31 -31.86 -21.73 27.29
N SER A 32 -31.39 -21.23 28.44
CA SER A 32 -30.39 -20.15 28.50
C SER A 32 -29.07 -20.55 27.83
N MET A 33 -28.57 -21.76 28.11
CA MET A 33 -27.35 -22.30 27.46
C MET A 33 -27.52 -22.45 25.96
N ALA A 34 -28.69 -22.91 25.49
CA ALA A 34 -28.99 -23.06 24.07
C ALA A 34 -29.03 -21.69 23.35
N LEU A 35 -29.60 -20.66 23.99
CA LEU A 35 -29.61 -19.30 23.43
C LEU A 35 -28.20 -18.72 23.30
N VAL A 36 -27.37 -18.81 24.35
CA VAL A 36 -25.97 -18.35 24.31
C VAL A 36 -25.18 -19.09 23.23
N SER A 37 -25.37 -20.41 23.14
CA SER A 37 -24.71 -21.23 22.11
C SER A 37 -25.14 -20.84 20.69
N LYS A 38 -26.43 -20.56 20.48
CA LYS A 38 -26.95 -20.10 19.20
C LYS A 38 -26.33 -18.76 18.79
N VAL A 39 -26.29 -17.79 19.69
CA VAL A 39 -25.66 -16.47 19.43
C VAL A 39 -24.19 -16.66 19.04
N LYS A 40 -23.45 -17.45 19.81
CA LYS A 40 -22.05 -17.76 19.53
C LYS A 40 -21.84 -18.36 18.14
N ILE A 41 -22.66 -19.35 17.74
CA ILE A 41 -22.56 -20.00 16.43
C ILE A 41 -22.87 -19.00 15.30
N VAL A 42 -23.91 -18.17 15.46
CA VAL A 42 -24.30 -17.17 14.46
C VAL A 42 -23.20 -16.14 14.25
N GLU A 43 -22.65 -15.59 15.33
CA GLU A 43 -21.57 -14.59 15.25
C GLU A 43 -20.28 -15.19 14.68
N GLN A 44 -19.94 -16.43 15.07
CA GLN A 44 -18.79 -17.12 14.47
C GLN A 44 -18.98 -17.36 12.97
N THR A 45 -20.18 -17.77 12.55
CA THR A 45 -20.50 -17.97 11.13
C THR A 45 -20.42 -16.65 10.34
N ASN A 46 -20.87 -15.54 10.94
CA ASN A 46 -20.77 -14.22 10.33
C ASN A 46 -19.32 -13.76 10.20
N LEU A 47 -18.51 -13.99 11.23
CA LEU A 47 -17.08 -13.70 11.22
C LEU A 47 -16.36 -14.47 10.10
N GLU A 48 -16.59 -15.77 9.98
CA GLU A 48 -16.00 -16.61 8.92
C GLU A 48 -16.39 -16.13 7.52
N LYS A 49 -17.67 -15.77 7.31
CA LYS A 49 -18.13 -15.17 6.05
C LYS A 49 -17.43 -13.83 5.76
N ASN A 50 -17.34 -12.95 6.76
CA ASN A 50 -16.70 -11.65 6.59
C ASN A 50 -15.21 -11.80 6.28
N ILE A 51 -14.51 -12.77 6.88
CA ILE A 51 -13.11 -13.09 6.59
C ILE A 51 -12.96 -13.62 5.16
N PHE A 52 -13.87 -14.48 4.70
CA PHE A 52 -13.84 -14.98 3.33
C PHE A 52 -14.03 -13.86 2.30
N TYR A 53 -15.10 -13.07 2.45
CA TYR A 53 -15.36 -11.91 1.59
C TYR A 53 -14.23 -10.89 1.62
N PHE A 54 -13.60 -10.72 2.78
CA PHE A 54 -12.39 -9.94 2.89
C PHE A 54 -11.32 -10.49 1.94
N SER A 55 -10.93 -11.75 2.11
CA SER A 55 -9.83 -12.31 1.32
C SER A 55 -10.08 -12.11 -0.17
N GLU A 56 -11.30 -12.36 -0.64
CA GLU A 56 -11.69 -12.12 -2.04
C GLU A 56 -11.58 -10.64 -2.45
N LYS A 57 -12.05 -9.70 -1.62
CA LYS A 57 -11.93 -8.26 -1.91
C LYS A 57 -10.47 -7.82 -1.97
N LEU A 58 -9.62 -8.25 -1.04
CA LEU A 58 -8.20 -7.92 -1.04
C LEU A 58 -7.50 -8.50 -2.27
N PHE A 59 -7.74 -9.78 -2.58
CA PHE A 59 -7.21 -10.41 -3.80
C PHE A 59 -7.66 -9.69 -5.05
N THR A 60 -8.95 -9.33 -5.12
CA THR A 60 -9.51 -8.62 -6.26
C THR A 60 -8.89 -7.24 -6.41
N LEU A 61 -8.73 -6.50 -5.31
CA LEU A 61 -8.10 -5.19 -5.30
C LEU A 61 -6.65 -5.27 -5.79
N ILE A 62 -5.88 -6.23 -5.29
CA ILE A 62 -4.47 -6.41 -5.69
C ILE A 62 -4.37 -6.83 -7.15
N LYS A 63 -5.22 -7.76 -7.60
CA LYS A 63 -5.22 -8.21 -9.00
C LYS A 63 -5.68 -7.13 -9.98
N LYS A 64 -6.63 -6.29 -9.59
CA LYS A 64 -7.08 -5.15 -10.41
C LYS A 64 -6.09 -3.99 -10.37
N GLY A 65 -5.32 -3.86 -9.30
CA GLY A 65 -4.30 -2.83 -9.14
C GLY A 65 -3.17 -2.93 -10.15
N GLY A 66 -2.92 -4.11 -10.74
CA GLY A 66 -1.94 -4.31 -11.81
C GLY A 66 -0.59 -4.79 -11.29
N THR A 67 0.49 -4.20 -11.81
CA THR A 67 1.89 -4.54 -11.47
C THR A 67 2.42 -3.66 -10.34
N LEU A 68 3.65 -3.91 -9.86
CA LEU A 68 4.31 -3.08 -8.86
C LEU A 68 4.62 -1.68 -9.41
N ASP A 69 4.31 -0.65 -8.62
CA ASP A 69 4.69 0.73 -8.91
C ASP A 69 6.11 1.01 -8.39
N TYR A 70 7.12 0.60 -9.18
CA TYR A 70 8.53 0.76 -8.83
C TYR A 70 8.93 2.22 -8.61
N GLU A 71 8.27 3.17 -9.28
CA GLU A 71 8.57 4.58 -9.13
C GLU A 71 8.11 5.13 -7.78
N GLU A 72 6.89 4.79 -7.32
CA GLU A 72 6.47 5.20 -5.98
C GLU A 72 7.39 4.60 -4.90
N TYR A 73 7.86 3.35 -5.07
CA TYR A 73 8.88 2.77 -4.19
C TYR A 73 10.22 3.51 -4.25
N PHE A 74 10.67 3.88 -5.44
CA PHE A 74 11.89 4.67 -5.63
C PHE A 74 11.78 6.03 -4.92
N ASN A 75 10.68 6.75 -5.15
CA ASN A 75 10.41 8.04 -4.50
C ASN A 75 10.27 7.88 -2.97
N ARG A 76 9.73 6.75 -2.49
CA ARG A 76 9.64 6.47 -1.05
C ARG A 76 11.01 6.40 -0.39
N LYS A 77 12.00 5.81 -1.05
CA LYS A 77 13.39 5.76 -0.55
C LYS A 77 13.99 7.16 -0.39
N ILE A 78 13.61 8.13 -1.23
CA ILE A 78 14.04 9.53 -1.12
C ILE A 78 13.33 10.22 0.05
N ILE A 79 12.01 10.11 0.08
CA ILE A 79 11.20 10.91 1.00
C ILE A 79 11.29 10.38 2.43
N GLY A 80 11.52 9.09 2.60
CA GLY A 80 11.76 8.45 3.88
C GLY A 80 10.80 7.29 4.13
N THR A 81 11.31 6.32 4.87
CA THR A 81 10.66 5.05 5.18
C THR A 81 10.33 4.92 6.67
N GLU A 82 10.22 6.05 7.38
CA GLU A 82 9.82 6.08 8.78
C GLU A 82 8.41 5.51 8.94
N ILE A 83 8.22 4.63 9.93
CA ILE A 83 6.97 3.90 10.14
C ILE A 83 6.26 4.48 11.35
N GLU A 84 4.97 4.73 11.19
CA GLU A 84 4.04 5.10 12.25
C GLU A 84 2.77 4.27 12.12
N SER A 85 2.32 3.64 13.21
CA SER A 85 1.03 2.92 13.23
C SER A 85 0.87 1.83 12.15
N GLY A 86 1.98 1.20 11.74
CA GLY A 86 2.00 0.08 10.79
C GLY A 86 2.19 0.48 9.31
N HIS A 87 2.33 1.77 9.02
CA HIS A 87 2.51 2.30 7.67
C HIS A 87 3.53 3.44 7.63
N PHE A 88 3.84 4.00 6.46
CA PHE A 88 4.80 5.11 6.40
C PHE A 88 4.19 6.39 6.96
N SER A 89 4.97 7.15 7.74
CA SER A 89 4.52 8.40 8.38
C SER A 89 4.20 9.50 7.36
N LYS A 90 4.93 9.52 6.23
CA LYS A 90 4.73 10.46 5.13
C LYS A 90 3.68 9.92 4.15
N ASN A 91 2.88 10.82 3.58
CA ASN A 91 1.82 10.49 2.61
C ASN A 91 2.37 9.88 1.31
N THR A 92 1.50 9.58 0.35
CA THR A 92 1.83 8.93 -0.94
C THR A 92 1.59 9.87 -2.11
N GLY A 93 1.93 9.46 -3.34
CA GLY A 93 1.76 10.31 -4.52
C GLY A 93 2.98 11.18 -4.79
N PHE A 94 4.18 10.69 -4.45
CA PHE A 94 5.41 11.44 -4.70
C PHE A 94 5.81 11.46 -6.18
N GLY A 95 5.18 10.61 -7.00
CA GLY A 95 5.24 10.66 -8.46
C GLY A 95 4.72 11.96 -9.11
N ASN A 96 4.41 13.00 -8.35
CA ASN A 96 3.98 14.30 -8.88
C ASN A 96 5.09 15.36 -8.89
N PHE A 97 6.20 15.17 -8.17
CA PHE A 97 7.15 16.25 -7.94
C PHE A 97 8.23 16.33 -9.03
N GLY A 98 8.35 17.48 -9.69
CA GLY A 98 9.45 17.83 -10.59
C GLY A 98 10.48 18.75 -9.93
N TYR A 99 11.36 19.33 -10.74
CA TYR A 99 12.39 20.26 -10.27
C TYR A 99 11.81 21.47 -9.51
N GLU A 100 12.40 21.78 -8.35
CA GLU A 100 11.93 22.76 -7.33
C GLU A 100 10.63 22.40 -6.63
N GLY A 101 10.11 21.18 -6.83
CA GLY A 101 8.96 20.68 -6.11
C GLY A 101 9.24 20.58 -4.62
N VAL A 102 8.26 20.96 -3.79
CA VAL A 102 8.34 20.88 -2.34
C VAL A 102 7.23 19.97 -1.82
N VAL A 103 7.66 18.81 -1.32
CA VAL A 103 6.80 17.74 -0.82
C VAL A 103 5.82 18.24 0.24
N GLY A 104 4.56 17.86 0.12
CA GLY A 104 3.51 18.26 1.07
C GLY A 104 3.02 19.69 0.89
N THR A 105 3.44 20.39 -0.17
CA THR A 105 2.92 21.71 -0.54
C THR A 105 2.14 21.63 -1.86
N SER A 106 1.54 22.75 -2.28
CA SER A 106 0.96 22.89 -3.61
C SER A 106 1.99 23.27 -4.69
N ASN A 107 3.28 23.36 -4.33
CA ASN A 107 4.37 23.54 -5.29
C ASN A 107 4.93 22.18 -5.70
N PHE A 108 4.46 21.66 -6.82
CA PHE A 108 4.92 20.39 -7.37
C PHE A 108 6.18 20.53 -8.24
N GLY A 109 6.69 21.75 -8.43
CA GLY A 109 7.83 22.01 -9.30
C GLY A 109 7.48 21.90 -10.78
N LYS A 110 8.47 22.11 -11.65
CA LYS A 110 8.30 22.05 -13.11
C LYS A 110 9.45 21.28 -13.75
N GLY A 111 9.20 20.74 -14.95
CA GLY A 111 10.22 20.12 -15.78
C GLY A 111 10.69 18.74 -15.31
N PHE A 112 11.77 18.27 -15.95
CA PHE A 112 12.28 16.91 -15.78
C PHE A 112 13.66 16.89 -15.14
N TYR A 113 13.88 15.85 -14.33
CA TYR A 113 15.17 15.48 -13.79
C TYR A 113 15.90 14.55 -14.77
N TYR A 114 17.17 14.83 -15.02
CA TYR A 114 18.04 14.03 -15.87
C TYR A 114 19.28 13.61 -15.13
N CYS A 115 19.78 12.47 -15.57
CA CYS A 115 21.01 11.93 -15.11
C CYS A 115 22.18 12.43 -15.95
N LEU A 116 23.23 12.93 -15.29
CA LEU A 116 24.44 13.35 -15.98
C LEU A 116 25.64 12.66 -15.34
N SER A 117 26.35 11.84 -16.08
CA SER A 117 27.68 11.41 -15.66
C SER A 117 28.75 12.44 -16.05
N GLY A 118 29.90 12.38 -15.39
CA GLY A 118 31.03 13.26 -15.69
C GLY A 118 32.36 12.54 -15.61
N ASP A 119 33.44 13.29 -15.85
CA ASP A 119 34.78 12.74 -15.89
C ASP A 119 35.23 12.13 -14.55
N GLY A 120 35.82 10.94 -14.64
CA GLY A 120 36.36 10.19 -13.50
C GLY A 120 35.39 9.16 -12.92
N GLU A 121 35.93 8.05 -12.40
CA GLU A 121 35.14 6.91 -11.86
C GLU A 121 34.09 7.32 -10.84
N ASP A 122 34.36 8.35 -10.04
CA ASP A 122 33.42 8.83 -9.04
C ASP A 122 32.21 9.55 -9.62
N ASN A 123 32.29 10.09 -10.84
CA ASN A 123 31.20 10.84 -11.47
C ASN A 123 30.43 10.02 -12.51
N LYS A 124 30.80 8.74 -12.69
CA LYS A 124 30.12 7.82 -13.59
C LYS A 124 28.73 7.42 -13.07
N LEU A 125 27.78 7.27 -14.00
CA LEU A 125 26.46 6.73 -13.70
C LEU A 125 26.57 5.28 -13.22
N LYS A 126 26.07 5.01 -12.01
CA LYS A 126 26.05 3.67 -11.43
C LYS A 126 24.78 2.91 -11.83
N PRO A 127 24.72 1.58 -11.62
CA PRO A 127 23.47 0.79 -11.73
C PRO A 127 22.29 1.37 -10.93
N THR A 128 22.58 2.06 -9.82
CA THR A 128 21.59 2.75 -9.00
C THR A 128 21.07 4.06 -9.60
N GLY A 129 21.56 4.45 -10.78
CA GLY A 129 21.27 5.72 -11.44
C GLY A 129 22.01 6.90 -10.80
N CYS A 130 21.53 8.12 -11.06
CA CYS A 130 22.03 9.33 -10.38
C CYS A 130 21.44 9.51 -9.00
N TRP A 131 20.91 8.42 -8.46
CA TRP A 131 20.49 8.33 -7.08
C TRP A 131 21.51 8.94 -6.15
N GLU A 132 22.83 8.86 -6.44
CA GLU A 132 23.93 9.15 -5.52
C GLU A 132 24.70 10.47 -5.73
N LYS A 133 24.70 11.09 -6.91
CA LYS A 133 25.71 12.14 -7.19
C LYS A 133 25.31 13.27 -8.13
N LEU A 134 24.73 13.01 -9.30
CA LEU A 134 24.55 14.05 -10.33
C LEU A 134 23.17 13.97 -10.99
N ASN A 135 22.18 14.56 -10.33
CA ASN A 135 20.85 14.75 -10.91
C ASN A 135 20.69 16.23 -11.30
N ILE A 136 20.45 16.53 -12.57
CA ILE A 136 20.31 17.88 -13.11
C ILE A 136 18.88 18.11 -13.63
N ASP A 137 18.51 19.36 -13.91
CA ASP A 137 17.19 19.69 -14.46
C ASP A 137 17.23 20.00 -15.97
N SER A 138 16.06 19.93 -16.61
CA SER A 138 15.88 20.22 -18.05
C SER A 138 16.43 21.57 -18.51
N ASN A 139 16.48 22.60 -17.65
CA ASN A 139 16.97 23.91 -18.03
C ASN A 139 18.50 23.95 -17.99
N ILE A 140 19.12 23.27 -17.02
CA ILE A 140 20.58 23.09 -16.95
C ILE A 140 21.11 22.39 -18.21
N VAL A 141 20.44 21.33 -18.66
CA VAL A 141 20.76 20.64 -19.92
C VAL A 141 20.78 21.63 -21.09
N LYS A 142 19.78 22.52 -21.17
CA LYS A 142 19.66 23.52 -22.26
C LYS A 142 20.67 24.67 -22.14
N GLU A 143 21.06 25.04 -20.93
CA GLU A 143 21.94 26.19 -20.65
C GLU A 143 23.42 25.81 -20.47
N GLY A 144 23.76 24.52 -20.41
CA GLY A 144 25.13 24.03 -20.23
C GLY A 144 25.73 24.28 -18.83
N LYS A 145 24.91 24.61 -17.81
CA LYS A 145 25.38 24.99 -16.46
C LYS A 145 25.30 23.83 -15.46
N LYS A 146 26.38 23.08 -15.27
CA LYS A 146 26.43 21.86 -14.43
C LYS A 146 26.48 22.09 -12.89
N ASP A 147 26.09 23.27 -12.39
CA ASP A 147 26.39 23.68 -11.01
C ASP A 147 25.32 23.30 -9.96
N ARG A 148 24.17 22.72 -10.36
CA ARG A 148 23.11 22.32 -9.42
C ARG A 148 22.89 20.81 -9.45
N ASN A 149 22.67 20.25 -8.26
CA ASN A 149 22.44 18.83 -8.05
C ASN A 149 21.16 18.61 -7.25
N TYR A 150 20.25 17.83 -7.81
CA TYR A 150 18.97 17.42 -7.22
C TYR A 150 19.00 15.99 -6.70
N PHE A 151 20.20 15.49 -6.35
CA PHE A 151 20.37 14.25 -5.61
C PHE A 151 19.38 14.20 -4.43
N GLY A 152 18.70 13.06 -4.28
CA GLY A 152 17.71 12.88 -3.22
C GLY A 152 16.42 13.71 -3.39
N SER A 153 16.08 14.14 -4.61
CA SER A 153 14.80 14.79 -4.90
C SER A 153 13.77 13.79 -5.44
N PRO A 154 12.50 13.86 -5.01
CA PRO A 154 11.42 13.04 -5.58
C PRO A 154 11.22 13.38 -7.04
N GLN A 155 10.72 12.41 -7.81
CA GLN A 155 10.58 12.52 -9.25
C GLN A 155 9.15 12.35 -9.70
N ARG A 156 8.84 12.95 -10.85
CA ARG A 156 7.53 12.85 -11.47
C ARG A 156 7.34 11.50 -12.15
N TYR A 157 6.09 11.14 -12.40
CA TYR A 157 5.73 9.97 -13.16
C TYR A 157 6.37 9.92 -14.53
N GLY A 158 6.94 8.74 -14.84
CA GLY A 158 7.68 8.47 -16.07
C GLY A 158 9.16 8.85 -16.01
N GLN A 159 9.59 9.66 -15.04
CA GLN A 159 10.98 10.10 -14.90
C GLN A 159 11.89 9.03 -14.30
N TYR A 160 11.33 8.03 -13.63
CA TYR A 160 12.09 6.91 -13.08
C TYR A 160 13.06 6.33 -14.12
N SER A 161 12.60 6.17 -15.37
CA SER A 161 13.46 5.64 -16.44
C SER A 161 14.63 6.56 -16.79
N PHE A 162 14.47 7.87 -16.71
CA PHE A 162 15.51 8.85 -17.02
C PHE A 162 16.66 8.82 -16.03
N GLN A 163 16.48 8.22 -14.86
CA GLN A 163 17.57 8.03 -13.89
C GLN A 163 18.62 7.02 -14.33
N PHE A 164 18.37 6.28 -15.41
CA PHE A 164 19.28 5.27 -15.94
C PHE A 164 19.66 5.56 -17.39
N ILE A 165 19.39 6.78 -17.84
CA ILE A 165 19.84 7.31 -19.12
C ILE A 165 20.90 8.34 -18.77
N ASP A 166 22.11 8.12 -19.24
CA ASP A 166 23.15 9.13 -19.18
C ASP A 166 22.79 10.24 -20.19
N TYR A 167 22.98 11.51 -19.84
CA TYR A 167 22.61 12.64 -20.71
C TYR A 167 23.87 13.47 -21.01
N ASN A 168 24.82 12.88 -21.77
CA ASN A 168 26.02 13.46 -22.44
C ASN A 168 27.30 13.76 -21.58
N SER A 169 28.56 13.43 -21.93
CA SER A 169 29.24 12.54 -22.92
C SER A 169 30.66 12.21 -22.40
N ASN A 170 31.32 11.19 -22.96
CA ASN A 170 32.70 10.67 -22.71
C ASN A 170 32.78 9.45 -21.79
N HIS A 171 32.20 8.32 -22.22
CA HIS A 171 32.64 7.03 -21.68
C HIS A 171 33.97 6.55 -22.30
N ASP A 172 34.30 6.99 -23.52
CA ASP A 172 35.36 6.44 -24.37
C ASP A 172 36.20 7.48 -25.16
N ASP A 173 36.11 8.76 -24.81
CA ASP A 173 36.99 9.85 -25.26
C ASP A 173 37.04 10.00 -26.80
N ASP A 174 35.92 9.74 -27.47
CA ASP A 174 35.74 10.12 -28.86
C ASP A 174 35.10 11.52 -28.93
N SER A 175 35.70 12.38 -29.75
CA SER A 175 35.42 13.81 -29.73
C SER A 175 34.10 14.13 -30.47
N GLY A 176 32.94 14.03 -29.80
CA GLY A 176 31.61 14.14 -30.45
C GLY A 176 30.67 15.25 -29.96
N ASP A 177 30.75 16.44 -30.57
CA ASP A 177 29.60 17.21 -31.12
C ASP A 177 30.13 17.83 -32.43
N GLU A 178 30.26 17.00 -33.47
CA GLU A 178 30.97 17.37 -34.71
C GLU A 178 30.21 18.34 -35.62
N ASN A 179 28.95 18.69 -35.33
CA ASN A 179 28.15 19.60 -36.17
C ASN A 179 27.72 20.91 -35.48
N GLY A 180 27.93 21.07 -34.16
CA GLY A 180 27.83 22.36 -33.47
C GLY A 180 26.44 23.00 -33.52
N ASP A 181 25.40 22.20 -33.69
CA ASP A 181 24.00 22.61 -33.69
C ASP A 181 23.27 22.22 -32.38
N GLY A 182 23.99 21.57 -31.46
CA GLY A 182 23.65 21.47 -30.03
C GLY A 182 22.44 20.60 -29.72
N LYS A 183 22.11 19.63 -30.58
CA LYS A 183 20.97 18.72 -30.37
C LYS A 183 21.37 17.26 -30.61
N ILE A 184 22.01 16.66 -29.62
CA ILE A 184 22.20 15.22 -29.56
C ILE A 184 21.34 14.69 -28.42
N ILE A 185 20.33 13.90 -28.77
CA ILE A 185 19.51 13.08 -27.88
C ILE A 185 19.55 11.70 -28.52
N ARG A 186 20.22 10.73 -27.86
CA ARG A 186 20.50 9.34 -28.33
C ARG A 186 21.74 9.21 -29.22
N ASP A 187 22.91 9.58 -28.73
CA ASP A 187 24.13 8.92 -29.24
C ASP A 187 24.46 7.66 -28.41
N ASP A 188 25.40 6.85 -28.89
CA ASP A 188 25.67 5.49 -28.43
C ASP A 188 26.14 5.41 -26.95
N ASP A 189 26.41 6.52 -26.26
CA ASP A 189 26.75 6.57 -24.83
C ASP A 189 25.55 6.85 -23.88
N ASP A 190 24.38 7.24 -24.43
CA ASP A 190 23.10 7.45 -23.74
C ASP A 190 22.36 6.11 -23.47
N GLU A 191 23.05 4.97 -23.57
CA GLU A 191 22.43 3.65 -23.44
C GLU A 191 21.88 3.45 -22.02
N HIS A 192 20.62 2.98 -21.96
CA HIS A 192 20.02 2.53 -20.71
C HIS A 192 21.00 1.58 -20.00
N LYS A 193 21.49 1.92 -18.80
CA LYS A 193 22.50 1.06 -18.14
C LYS A 193 22.04 -0.37 -17.91
N GLY A 194 20.73 -0.64 -18.04
CA GLY A 194 20.16 -1.98 -18.04
C GLY A 194 20.37 -2.73 -16.72
N ALA A 195 20.63 -2.00 -15.65
CA ALA A 195 20.94 -2.53 -14.32
C ALA A 195 20.14 -1.80 -13.21
N GLY A 196 18.88 -1.43 -13.51
CA GLY A 196 18.04 -0.55 -12.69
C GLY A 196 18.06 -0.83 -11.17
N PRO A 197 17.66 0.15 -10.33
CA PRO A 197 17.93 0.14 -8.92
C PRO A 197 16.98 -0.79 -8.19
N GLU A 198 17.50 -1.37 -7.11
CA GLU A 198 16.66 -1.96 -6.09
C GLU A 198 15.87 -0.85 -5.40
N VAL A 199 14.53 -0.90 -5.48
CA VAL A 199 13.65 0.14 -4.92
C VAL A 199 13.07 -0.26 -3.55
N PHE A 200 13.27 -1.50 -3.12
CA PHE A 200 13.00 -2.01 -1.77
C PHE A 200 13.86 -3.24 -1.48
N ASP A 201 13.85 -3.73 -0.25
CA ASP A 201 14.59 -4.94 0.11
C ASP A 201 13.75 -6.17 -0.24
N ALA A 202 14.21 -6.99 -1.19
CA ALA A 202 13.47 -8.18 -1.63
C ALA A 202 13.20 -9.13 -0.45
N GLY A 203 11.96 -9.62 -0.35
CA GLY A 203 11.55 -10.56 0.69
C GLY A 203 11.47 -10.02 2.10
N SER A 204 11.69 -8.72 2.28
CA SER A 204 11.33 -8.01 3.50
C SER A 204 9.85 -7.62 3.49
N ASP A 205 9.37 -7.09 4.61
CA ASP A 205 8.02 -6.53 4.71
C ASP A 205 8.02 -5.08 4.21
N VAL A 206 7.40 -4.84 3.05
CA VAL A 206 7.39 -3.53 2.37
C VAL A 206 6.47 -2.50 3.01
N LYS A 207 5.68 -2.89 4.03
CA LYS A 207 4.72 -2.07 4.81
C LYS A 207 3.52 -1.56 4.03
N GLU A 208 3.75 -1.00 2.85
CA GLU A 208 2.73 -0.54 1.92
C GLU A 208 2.92 -1.21 0.55
N LEU A 209 1.81 -1.60 -0.08
CA LEU A 209 1.78 -2.15 -1.42
C LEU A 209 1.33 -1.08 -2.41
N TYR A 210 2.20 -0.75 -3.35
CA TYR A 210 1.93 0.20 -4.42
C TYR A 210 1.81 -0.53 -5.75
N LEU A 211 0.65 -0.35 -6.39
CA LEU A 211 0.30 -1.00 -7.63
C LEU A 211 -0.04 0.02 -8.70
N LEU A 212 0.31 -0.31 -9.93
CA LEU A 212 0.06 0.48 -11.12
C LEU A 212 -0.68 -0.38 -12.16
N SER A 213 -1.81 0.13 -12.65
CA SER A 213 -2.61 -0.56 -13.65
C SER A 213 -1.84 -0.76 -14.95
N GLY A 214 -2.14 -1.83 -15.71
CA GLY A 214 -1.46 -2.11 -16.98
C GLY A 214 -1.59 -0.99 -18.02
N ASP A 215 -2.68 -0.20 -17.98
CA ASP A 215 -2.87 0.99 -18.82
C ASP A 215 -2.15 2.25 -18.30
N LYS A 216 -1.45 2.15 -17.16
CA LYS A 216 -0.69 3.22 -16.52
C LYS A 216 -1.51 4.44 -16.08
N LYS A 217 -2.84 4.31 -15.98
CA LYS A 217 -3.76 5.41 -15.64
C LYS A 217 -4.32 5.37 -14.23
N LYS A 218 -4.08 4.29 -13.49
CA LYS A 218 -4.57 4.15 -12.11
C LYS A 218 -3.46 3.61 -11.22
N ARG A 219 -3.36 4.18 -10.02
CA ARG A 219 -2.55 3.61 -8.93
C ARG A 219 -3.46 3.10 -7.83
N THR A 220 -3.13 1.96 -7.26
CA THR A 220 -3.81 1.39 -6.10
C THR A 220 -2.79 1.22 -4.98
N LEU A 221 -3.08 1.82 -3.84
CA LEU A 221 -2.17 1.91 -2.72
C LEU A 221 -2.83 1.25 -1.51
N ILE A 222 -2.17 0.25 -0.94
CA ILE A 222 -2.73 -0.59 0.13
C ILE A 222 -1.76 -0.55 1.32
N ARG A 223 -2.29 -0.35 2.53
CA ARG A 223 -1.48 -0.35 3.76
C ARG A 223 -2.22 -0.94 4.93
N TRP A 224 -1.47 -1.46 5.89
CA TRP A 224 -2.00 -1.78 7.20
C TRP A 224 -1.87 -0.59 8.14
N LYS A 225 -2.94 -0.32 8.88
CA LYS A 225 -2.95 0.71 9.91
C LYS A 225 -3.55 0.14 11.17
N TYR A 226 -2.90 0.38 12.30
CA TYR A 226 -3.50 0.09 13.60
C TYR A 226 -3.68 1.36 14.43
N PHE A 227 -4.69 1.34 15.29
CA PHE A 227 -5.05 2.46 16.13
C PHE A 227 -5.75 1.94 17.39
N GLN A 228 -6.02 2.85 18.33
CA GLN A 228 -6.76 2.52 19.55
C GLN A 228 -8.10 1.88 19.21
N ASP A 229 -8.37 0.68 19.75
CA ASP A 229 -9.69 0.08 19.62
C ASP A 229 -10.71 0.91 20.44
N GLU A 230 -11.66 1.51 19.72
CA GLU A 230 -12.70 2.39 20.26
C GLU A 230 -13.70 1.69 21.19
N PHE A 231 -13.75 0.35 21.15
CA PHE A 231 -14.66 -0.46 21.98
C PHE A 231 -14.03 -0.84 23.32
N ILE A 232 -12.79 -0.45 23.57
CA ILE A 232 -12.15 -0.59 24.88
C ILE A 232 -12.60 0.56 25.78
N THR A 233 -13.29 0.24 26.86
CA THR A 233 -13.85 1.22 27.80
C THR A 233 -12.86 1.66 28.89
N ASP A 234 -11.77 0.93 29.05
CA ASP A 234 -10.75 1.17 30.09
C ASP A 234 -9.68 2.13 29.57
N SER A 235 -9.69 3.36 30.09
CA SER A 235 -8.80 4.46 29.66
C SER A 235 -7.33 4.26 30.03
N SER A 236 -7.01 3.28 30.87
CA SER A 236 -5.62 2.92 31.20
C SER A 236 -4.96 2.07 30.11
N LYS A 237 -5.75 1.44 29.23
CA LYS A 237 -5.30 0.56 28.16
C LYS A 237 -5.15 1.34 26.86
N LYS A 238 -3.90 1.67 26.52
CA LYS A 238 -3.58 2.41 25.31
C LYS A 238 -2.93 1.50 24.29
N CYS A 239 -3.35 1.65 23.04
CA CYS A 239 -2.65 1.10 21.89
C CYS A 239 -1.31 1.83 21.71
N SER A 240 -0.23 1.08 21.57
CA SER A 240 1.10 1.61 21.28
C SER A 240 1.92 0.58 20.49
N ASP A 241 3.11 0.98 20.05
CA ASP A 241 4.05 0.10 19.34
C ASP A 241 4.68 -0.96 20.26
N ASN A 242 4.51 -0.81 21.58
CA ASN A 242 4.93 -1.81 22.56
C ASN A 242 4.15 -3.12 22.32
N PRO A 243 4.84 -4.28 22.17
CA PRO A 243 4.19 -5.58 21.99
C PRO A 243 3.07 -5.89 22.99
N ASP A 244 3.23 -5.47 24.25
CA ASP A 244 2.25 -5.72 25.31
C ASP A 244 0.97 -4.88 25.16
N ASP A 245 1.08 -3.73 24.49
CA ASP A 245 -0.03 -2.79 24.26
C ASP A 245 -0.76 -3.07 22.93
N LYS A 246 -0.13 -3.81 22.00
CA LYS A 246 -0.73 -4.16 20.70
C LYS A 246 -2.04 -4.95 20.82
N GLN A 247 -2.29 -5.61 21.95
CA GLN A 247 -3.57 -6.28 22.21
C GLN A 247 -4.76 -5.31 22.35
N TYR A 248 -4.48 -4.02 22.61
CA TYR A 248 -5.45 -2.94 22.71
C TYR A 248 -5.61 -2.16 21.40
N CYS A 249 -4.81 -2.52 20.38
CA CYS A 249 -4.93 -1.96 19.05
C CYS A 249 -5.94 -2.72 18.21
N ARG A 250 -6.68 -1.97 17.39
CA ARG A 250 -7.42 -2.50 16.24
C ARG A 250 -6.64 -2.17 14.97
N GLY A 251 -6.28 -3.20 14.21
CA GLY A 251 -5.70 -3.06 12.88
C GLY A 251 -6.73 -3.24 11.78
N THR A 252 -6.59 -2.46 10.71
CA THR A 252 -7.38 -2.51 9.48
C THR A 252 -6.47 -2.37 8.26
N ILE A 253 -6.92 -2.83 7.10
CA ILE A 253 -6.27 -2.50 5.83
C ILE A 253 -7.02 -1.33 5.23
N GLU A 254 -6.27 -0.27 4.95
CA GLU A 254 -6.74 0.89 4.21
C GLU A 254 -6.25 0.80 2.76
N PHE A 255 -7.09 1.26 1.83
CA PHE A 255 -6.69 1.45 0.45
C PHE A 255 -7.04 2.85 -0.06
N LEU A 256 -6.31 3.27 -1.08
CA LEU A 256 -6.50 4.51 -1.83
C LEU A 256 -6.31 4.20 -3.32
N GLU A 257 -7.19 4.71 -4.16
CA GLU A 257 -7.02 4.68 -5.61
C GLU A 257 -6.76 6.08 -6.13
N LEU A 258 -5.78 6.21 -7.02
CA LEU A 258 -5.44 7.45 -7.70
C LEU A 258 -5.75 7.33 -9.19
N GLU A 259 -6.18 8.44 -9.78
CA GLU A 259 -6.36 8.59 -11.22
C GLU A 259 -5.25 9.43 -11.80
N GLY A 260 -4.63 8.90 -12.85
CA GLY A 260 -3.64 9.60 -13.65
C GLY A 260 -4.31 10.63 -14.55
N LYS A 261 -3.77 11.84 -14.52
CA LYS A 261 -4.10 12.95 -15.41
C LYS A 261 -2.82 13.38 -16.12
N ASP A 262 -3.05 13.87 -17.32
CA ASP A 262 -2.05 14.49 -18.18
C ASP A 262 -2.39 15.98 -18.16
N TRP A 263 -1.92 16.63 -17.10
CA TRP A 263 -2.18 18.05 -16.83
C TRP A 263 -0.92 18.89 -17.03
N GLY A 264 0.10 18.33 -17.67
CA GLY A 264 1.32 19.01 -18.02
C GLY A 264 2.19 19.34 -16.81
N LEU A 265 3.08 20.31 -17.00
CA LEU A 265 4.07 20.70 -16.00
C LEU A 265 3.45 21.40 -14.79
N ASP A 266 2.31 22.05 -14.98
CA ASP A 266 1.69 22.86 -13.94
C ASP A 266 0.65 22.11 -13.09
N HIS A 267 0.45 20.81 -13.34
CA HIS A 267 -0.53 19.96 -12.65
C HIS A 267 -1.92 20.61 -12.60
N ASN A 268 -2.30 21.32 -13.66
CA ASN A 268 -3.51 22.11 -13.69
C ASN A 268 -4.21 21.98 -15.04
N SER A 269 -5.45 21.49 -15.02
CA SER A 269 -6.26 21.36 -16.24
C SER A 269 -6.63 22.70 -16.89
N ALA A 270 -6.54 23.82 -16.15
CA ALA A 270 -6.97 25.15 -16.61
C ALA A 270 -5.84 25.97 -17.24
N VAL A 271 -4.58 25.54 -17.12
CA VAL A 271 -3.44 26.22 -17.73
C VAL A 271 -3.11 25.50 -19.02
N ASN A 272 -3.18 26.21 -20.14
CA ASN A 272 -2.67 25.71 -21.42
C ASN A 272 -1.15 25.78 -21.37
N ASP A 273 -0.50 24.69 -20.97
CA ASP A 273 0.93 24.50 -21.16
C ASP A 273 1.21 23.55 -22.34
N ASP A 274 2.42 23.62 -22.90
CA ASP A 274 2.81 22.84 -24.08
C ASP A 274 2.92 21.32 -23.81
N PHE A 275 2.86 20.91 -22.54
CA PHE A 275 2.96 19.53 -22.08
C PHE A 275 1.61 18.97 -21.63
N GLN A 276 0.53 19.75 -21.75
CA GLN A 276 -0.81 19.33 -21.41
C GLN A 276 -1.38 18.45 -22.53
N ASN A 277 -1.87 17.25 -22.16
CA ASN A 277 -2.37 16.24 -23.10
C ASN A 277 -1.27 15.72 -24.06
N ASP A 278 -0.03 15.59 -23.58
CA ASP A 278 1.10 15.04 -24.35
C ASP A 278 1.08 13.50 -24.48
N GLY A 279 0.13 12.85 -23.82
CA GLY A 279 -0.07 11.41 -23.77
C GLY A 279 0.61 10.73 -22.58
N VAL A 280 1.29 11.49 -21.71
CA VAL A 280 1.99 10.99 -20.53
C VAL A 280 1.22 11.42 -19.29
N VAL A 281 0.96 10.47 -18.38
CA VAL A 281 0.41 10.83 -17.07
C VAL A 281 1.50 11.57 -16.30
N ASP A 282 1.18 12.71 -15.74
CA ASP A 282 2.11 13.54 -14.96
C ASP A 282 1.57 13.92 -13.59
N THR A 283 0.26 13.75 -13.41
CA THR A 283 -0.45 14.15 -12.21
C THR A 283 -1.32 13.02 -11.70
N TRP A 284 -1.11 12.64 -10.45
CA TRP A 284 -1.96 11.69 -9.73
C TRP A 284 -2.89 12.45 -8.82
N ILE A 285 -4.19 12.34 -9.09
CA ILE A 285 -5.24 12.85 -8.21
C ILE A 285 -5.94 11.70 -7.50
N ILE A 286 -6.58 12.00 -6.38
CA ILE A 286 -7.40 11.02 -5.68
C ILE A 286 -8.62 10.65 -6.54
N SER A 287 -8.89 9.35 -6.67
CA SER A 287 -10.00 8.89 -7.51
C SER A 287 -11.34 9.43 -7.01
N LYS A 288 -12.24 9.71 -7.97
CA LYS A 288 -13.62 10.16 -7.70
C LYS A 288 -14.44 9.23 -6.81
N GLU A 289 -14.03 7.96 -6.69
CA GLU A 289 -14.69 7.05 -5.76
C GLU A 289 -14.53 7.51 -4.31
N PHE A 290 -13.52 8.34 -4.00
CA PHE A 290 -13.26 8.92 -2.70
C PHE A 290 -13.83 10.33 -2.64
N THR A 291 -15.04 10.44 -2.09
CA THR A 291 -15.82 11.70 -2.02
C THR A 291 -14.97 12.88 -1.53
N GLY A 292 -14.92 13.94 -2.35
CA GLY A 292 -14.16 15.16 -2.06
C GLY A 292 -12.67 15.11 -2.45
N GLY A 293 -12.23 14.04 -3.13
CA GLY A 293 -10.85 13.86 -3.61
C GLY A 293 -10.62 14.21 -5.08
N GLU A 294 -11.68 14.47 -5.85
CA GLU A 294 -11.65 14.58 -7.33
C GLU A 294 -10.74 15.67 -7.92
N GLU A 295 -10.34 16.64 -7.11
CA GLU A 295 -9.44 17.75 -7.49
C GLU A 295 -8.16 17.76 -6.64
N ILE A 296 -8.00 16.77 -5.77
CA ILE A 296 -6.90 16.73 -4.80
C ILE A 296 -5.75 15.94 -5.40
N ILE A 297 -4.65 16.65 -5.64
CA ILE A 297 -3.39 16.05 -6.08
C ILE A 297 -2.75 15.30 -4.92
N ALA A 298 -2.46 14.01 -5.15
CA ALA A 298 -1.84 13.15 -4.14
C ALA A 298 -0.45 13.68 -3.76
N GLY A 299 -0.09 13.58 -2.48
CA GLY A 299 1.20 14.08 -1.97
C GLY A 299 1.29 15.59 -1.82
N GLY A 300 0.26 16.34 -2.25
CA GLY A 300 0.13 17.78 -2.04
C GLY A 300 -0.39 18.14 -0.64
N GLU A 301 -0.47 19.45 -0.38
CA GLU A 301 -0.92 20.00 0.91
C GLU A 301 -2.32 19.54 1.31
N GLN A 302 -3.22 19.43 0.33
CA GLN A 302 -4.63 19.17 0.57
C GLN A 302 -4.97 17.68 0.77
N ASP A 303 -4.11 16.74 0.36
CA ASP A 303 -4.31 15.31 0.57
C ASP A 303 -4.44 15.01 2.07
N GLY A 304 -3.46 15.47 2.85
CA GLY A 304 -3.45 15.32 4.30
C GLY A 304 -3.64 13.88 4.81
N GLY A 305 -3.55 12.86 3.94
CA GLY A 305 -3.75 11.45 4.26
C GLY A 305 -5.21 11.05 4.56
N LYS A 306 -6.20 11.89 4.21
CA LYS A 306 -7.59 11.72 4.65
C LYS A 306 -8.44 10.84 3.74
N TYR A 307 -8.00 10.64 2.51
CA TYR A 307 -8.81 10.02 1.46
C TYR A 307 -8.66 8.50 1.39
N ARG A 308 -8.36 7.84 2.51
CA ARG A 308 -8.23 6.39 2.55
C ARG A 308 -9.50 5.75 3.07
N LYS A 309 -9.82 4.57 2.54
CA LYS A 309 -10.98 3.78 2.97
C LYS A 309 -10.53 2.48 3.60
N GLU A 310 -11.16 2.16 4.72
CA GLU A 310 -11.01 0.84 5.33
C GLU A 310 -11.67 -0.22 4.45
N LEU A 311 -10.97 -1.33 4.23
CA LEU A 311 -11.50 -2.45 3.45
C LEU A 311 -12.49 -3.31 4.28
N PHE A 312 -12.49 -3.17 5.61
CA PHE A 312 -13.28 -4.00 6.54
C PHE A 312 -14.24 -3.22 7.40
N SER A 313 -15.16 -3.98 7.98
CA SER A 313 -15.92 -3.55 9.15
C SER A 313 -15.04 -3.62 10.41
N ASP A 314 -15.42 -2.76 11.35
CA ASP A 314 -15.01 -2.71 12.75
C ASP A 314 -15.16 -4.02 13.57
N ASP A 315 -15.75 -5.07 12.99
CA ASP A 315 -15.91 -6.40 13.59
C ASP A 315 -14.59 -7.22 13.53
N ILE A 316 -13.70 -6.94 12.58
CA ILE A 316 -12.43 -7.66 12.40
C ILE A 316 -11.26 -6.82 12.92
N ASN A 317 -10.31 -7.48 13.58
CA ASN A 317 -9.03 -6.89 13.98
C ASN A 317 -7.88 -7.65 13.31
N ILE A 318 -7.05 -6.91 12.56
CA ILE A 318 -5.83 -7.43 11.94
C ILE A 318 -4.66 -7.16 12.88
N SER A 319 -4.18 -8.20 13.56
CA SER A 319 -3.13 -8.04 14.57
C SER A 319 -1.71 -8.08 14.00
N ASP A 320 -1.52 -8.75 12.87
CA ASP A 320 -0.26 -8.76 12.12
C ASP A 320 -0.60 -8.79 10.64
N PHE A 321 0.16 -8.02 9.85
CA PHE A 321 0.03 -7.96 8.40
C PHE A 321 1.39 -7.65 7.81
N LYS A 322 1.84 -8.53 6.92
CA LYS A 322 3.13 -8.43 6.24
C LYS A 322 2.93 -8.64 4.76
N ILE A 323 3.54 -7.78 3.96
CA ILE A 323 3.57 -7.92 2.51
C ILE A 323 5.03 -8.02 2.09
N SER A 324 5.37 -9.07 1.36
CA SER A 324 6.66 -9.19 0.69
C SER A 324 6.45 -9.13 -0.81
N ALA A 325 7.04 -8.13 -1.47
CA ALA A 325 6.97 -7.93 -2.91
C ALA A 325 8.23 -8.44 -3.61
N TYR A 326 8.07 -8.89 -4.86
CA TYR A 326 9.14 -9.38 -5.73
C TYR A 326 8.81 -9.10 -7.20
N PRO A 327 9.81 -8.94 -8.09
CA PRO A 327 11.20 -8.62 -7.75
C PRO A 327 11.33 -7.20 -7.19
N ASN A 328 12.47 -6.89 -6.56
CA ASN A 328 12.77 -5.55 -6.04
C ASN A 328 13.32 -4.57 -7.08
N ILE A 329 13.44 -5.00 -8.33
CA ILE A 329 13.88 -4.21 -9.47
C ILE A 329 12.88 -4.38 -10.61
N ASP A 330 12.62 -3.32 -11.36
CA ASP A 330 11.85 -3.40 -12.60
C ASP A 330 12.56 -4.30 -13.62
N ASN A 331 11.90 -5.40 -14.00
CA ASN A 331 12.45 -6.39 -14.93
C ASN A 331 12.71 -5.82 -16.34
N THR A 332 12.03 -4.74 -16.72
CA THR A 332 12.26 -4.05 -18.00
C THR A 332 13.58 -3.27 -18.02
N LYS A 333 14.17 -3.06 -16.83
CA LYS A 333 15.39 -2.27 -16.62
C LYS A 333 16.61 -3.11 -16.26
N THR A 334 16.51 -4.45 -16.26
CA THR A 334 17.59 -5.38 -15.84
C THR A 334 18.11 -6.27 -16.98
N TRP A 335 18.40 -5.67 -18.15
CA TRP A 335 18.88 -6.43 -19.32
C TRP A 335 20.43 -6.51 -19.45
N ASN A 336 21.19 -5.68 -18.73
CA ASN A 336 22.65 -5.54 -18.80
C ASN A 336 23.37 -5.94 -17.49
N VAL A 337 22.74 -6.79 -16.67
CA VAL A 337 23.33 -7.37 -15.44
C VAL A 337 23.86 -8.78 -15.72
N ASP A 338 24.75 -9.30 -14.88
CA ASP A 338 25.28 -10.67 -15.05
C ASP A 338 24.14 -11.69 -15.17
N LEU A 339 24.28 -12.65 -16.07
CA LEU A 339 23.26 -13.66 -16.41
C LEU A 339 22.73 -14.44 -15.19
N LYS A 340 23.52 -14.56 -14.12
CA LYS A 340 23.10 -15.19 -12.87
C LYS A 340 22.16 -14.30 -12.05
N GLU A 341 22.49 -13.02 -11.91
CA GLU A 341 21.67 -12.02 -11.22
C GLU A 341 20.42 -11.68 -12.03
N GLN A 342 20.57 -11.60 -13.35
CA GLN A 342 19.49 -11.37 -14.28
C GLN A 342 18.35 -12.37 -14.11
N LYS A 343 18.67 -13.65 -13.90
CA LYS A 343 17.67 -14.72 -13.70
C LYS A 343 16.83 -14.54 -12.44
N SER A 344 17.35 -13.91 -11.38
CA SER A 344 16.54 -13.59 -10.20
C SER A 344 15.57 -12.43 -10.42
N TYR A 345 15.85 -11.56 -11.40
CA TYR A 345 15.02 -10.38 -11.70
C TYR A 345 14.05 -10.60 -12.87
N LEU A 346 14.31 -11.56 -13.78
CA LEU A 346 13.44 -11.95 -14.89
C LEU A 346 12.23 -12.81 -14.46
N VAL A 347 11.72 -12.60 -13.24
CA VAL A 347 10.52 -13.26 -12.73
C VAL A 347 9.34 -12.29 -12.87
N SER A 348 8.16 -12.83 -13.19
CA SER A 348 6.94 -12.01 -13.18
C SER A 348 6.69 -11.45 -11.77
N PRO A 349 6.32 -10.16 -11.62
CA PRO A 349 6.09 -9.58 -10.31
C PRO A 349 5.03 -10.35 -9.51
N TYR A 350 5.26 -10.56 -8.22
CA TYR A 350 4.33 -11.22 -7.31
C TYR A 350 4.48 -10.68 -5.89
N VAL A 351 3.42 -10.86 -5.09
CA VAL A 351 3.41 -10.49 -3.68
C VAL A 351 3.04 -11.70 -2.83
N THR A 352 3.66 -11.80 -1.66
CA THR A 352 3.27 -12.75 -0.61
C THR A 352 2.69 -11.97 0.55
N ILE A 353 1.51 -12.37 1.00
CA ILE A 353 0.78 -11.72 2.09
C ILE A 353 0.64 -12.72 3.22
N SER A 354 1.02 -12.29 4.42
CA SER A 354 0.83 -13.02 5.66
C SER A 354 0.06 -12.14 6.62
N MET A 355 -1.04 -12.63 7.18
CA MET A 355 -1.82 -11.87 8.13
C MET A 355 -2.53 -12.72 9.17
N GLN A 356 -2.73 -12.12 10.34
CA GLN A 356 -3.43 -12.72 11.46
C GLN A 356 -4.70 -11.91 11.77
N LEU A 357 -5.84 -12.59 11.70
CA LEU A 357 -7.16 -12.05 11.92
C LEU A 357 -7.69 -12.51 13.27
N LYS A 358 -8.20 -11.56 14.04
CA LYS A 358 -8.81 -11.75 15.35
C LYS A 358 -10.18 -11.05 15.37
N PRO A 359 -11.13 -11.51 16.19
CA PRO A 359 -12.33 -10.72 16.44
C PRO A 359 -11.95 -9.40 17.13
N SER A 360 -12.59 -8.31 16.73
CA SER A 360 -12.42 -7.01 17.40
C SER A 360 -13.01 -7.03 18.82
N TRP A 361 -12.70 -6.02 19.63
CA TRP A 361 -13.25 -5.92 20.98
C TRP A 361 -14.78 -5.83 20.99
N LYS A 362 -15.39 -5.23 19.96
CA LYS A 362 -16.84 -5.20 19.73
C LYS A 362 -17.46 -6.60 19.71
N LEU A 363 -16.88 -7.54 18.97
CA LEU A 363 -17.37 -8.92 18.90
C LEU A 363 -16.99 -9.73 20.14
N LYS A 364 -15.79 -9.53 20.69
CA LYS A 364 -15.36 -10.20 21.93
C LYS A 364 -16.32 -9.92 23.09
N ALA A 365 -16.80 -8.68 23.21
CA ALA A 365 -17.78 -8.29 24.23
C ALA A 365 -19.12 -9.06 24.10
N LYS A 366 -19.52 -9.44 22.88
CA LYS A 366 -20.77 -10.16 22.60
C LYS A 366 -20.67 -11.67 22.79
N ILE A 367 -19.51 -12.25 22.46
CA ILE A 367 -19.38 -13.71 22.29
C ILE A 367 -18.92 -14.44 23.58
N GLN A 368 -18.47 -13.70 24.62
CA GLN A 368 -17.96 -14.24 25.89
C GLN A 368 -17.17 -15.55 25.70
N GLY A 369 -16.05 -15.48 24.98
CA GLY A 369 -15.21 -16.65 24.75
C GLY A 369 -14.03 -16.38 23.83
N ASN A 370 -13.02 -17.26 23.92
CA ASN A 370 -11.87 -17.25 23.03
C ASN A 370 -12.27 -17.86 21.69
N ILE A 371 -12.48 -17.02 20.69
CA ILE A 371 -12.56 -17.43 19.28
C ILE A 371 -11.13 -17.66 18.80
N LYS A 372 -10.92 -18.68 17.95
CA LYS A 372 -9.61 -18.97 17.38
C LYS A 372 -9.20 -17.89 16.40
N ASP A 373 -7.95 -17.49 16.48
CA ASP A 373 -7.32 -16.62 15.49
C ASP A 373 -7.25 -17.33 14.13
N VAL A 374 -7.41 -16.57 13.05
CA VAL A 374 -7.29 -17.09 11.68
C VAL A 374 -6.02 -16.52 11.08
N ASN A 375 -5.10 -17.42 10.70
CA ASN A 375 -3.90 -17.05 9.97
C ASN A 375 -4.14 -17.26 8.48
N PHE A 376 -3.78 -16.27 7.68
CA PHE A 376 -3.91 -16.31 6.24
C PHE A 376 -2.55 -16.03 5.61
N ASN A 377 -2.11 -16.94 4.75
CA ASN A 377 -0.91 -16.79 3.95
C ASN A 377 -1.26 -17.06 2.49
N SER A 378 -0.89 -16.15 1.59
CA SER A 378 -1.11 -16.33 0.16
C SER A 378 -0.03 -15.68 -0.69
N THR A 379 0.17 -16.22 -1.89
CA THR A 379 1.03 -15.66 -2.92
C THR A 379 0.17 -15.27 -4.11
N ILE A 380 0.33 -14.03 -4.57
CA ILE A 380 -0.45 -13.43 -5.66
C ILE A 380 0.51 -13.00 -6.75
N ASN A 381 0.40 -13.63 -7.92
CA ASN A 381 1.09 -13.14 -9.12
C ASN A 381 0.44 -11.83 -9.59
N LEU A 382 1.22 -10.83 -10.00
CA LEU A 382 0.76 -9.52 -10.45
C LEU A 382 0.77 -9.35 -11.97
N THR A 383 0.88 -10.45 -12.74
CA THR A 383 0.71 -10.40 -14.20
C THR A 383 -0.62 -9.77 -14.60
N ASP A 384 -0.58 -8.81 -15.53
CA ASP A 384 -1.76 -8.19 -16.12
C ASP A 384 -2.71 -9.25 -16.68
N ILE A 385 -3.91 -9.32 -16.09
CA ILE A 385 -4.99 -10.21 -16.55
C ILE A 385 -5.56 -9.71 -17.90
N PHE A 386 -5.25 -8.47 -18.28
CA PHE A 386 -5.71 -7.83 -19.51
C PHE A 386 -4.53 -7.33 -20.36
N SER A 387 -3.70 -8.27 -20.82
CA SER A 387 -2.84 -8.05 -21.99
C SER A 387 -3.60 -8.55 -23.22
N ASN A 388 -4.52 -7.74 -23.73
CA ASN A 388 -5.13 -7.90 -25.05
C ASN A 388 -5.22 -6.54 -25.75
#